data_AF-A0A4R8RFE1-F1
#
_entry.id   AF-A0A4R8RFE1-F1
#
_cell.length_a   1.000
_cell.length_b   1.000
_cell.length_c   1.000
_cell.angle_alpha   90.00
_cell.angle_beta   90.00
_cell.angle_gamma   90.00
#
_symmetry.space_group_name_H-M   'P 1'
#
loop_
_entity.id
_entity.type
_entity.pdbx_description
1 polymer ?
#
loop_
_entity_poly.entity_id
_entity_poly.type
_entity_poly.pdbx_seq_one_letter_code
_entity_poly.pdbx_strand_id
1 'polypeptide(L)'
;MAPRNVLPPLTAEQVVELQDELLANADRLLASALAVLDLGGVGLARSLAILGMEESGKAIAIHRRRENIAHEPEGAPFVDDRLQQLWSNHQRKLKLVHDFLVREEYWFDTQPPNPEENRATLDEIEQWAHRHNLLKQRGFYVDVDAQAGVLAPDADTDAESLRRVIEHVHQIGWQLRLGEHIVAKSQRQFSEAIAPASEEEIDRLRATFAAVPGLDESRREQIIENMRQGREAQPLNNGGYRFELPGPESNPFENLGKRGYEAETRELKKLAEEIGLDGPDEGRGTAN
;
A
#
# COMPACT_ATOMS: atom_id res chain seq x y z
N MET A 1 29.76 -4.59 -17.47
CA MET A 1 28.94 -4.81 -16.25
C MET A 1 27.87 -3.74 -16.22
N ALA A 2 26.59 -4.10 -16.30
CA ALA A 2 25.51 -3.13 -16.10
C ALA A 2 25.56 -2.63 -14.65
N PRO A 3 25.35 -1.32 -14.39
CA PRO A 3 25.29 -0.80 -13.02
C PRO A 3 24.18 -1.51 -12.25
N ARG A 4 24.53 -2.15 -11.13
CA ARG A 4 23.69 -3.10 -10.36
C ARG A 4 22.37 -2.54 -9.79
N ASN A 5 22.06 -1.25 -9.97
CA ASN A 5 20.96 -0.55 -9.32
C ASN A 5 20.12 0.33 -10.27
N VAL A 6 20.07 0.04 -11.57
CA VAL A 6 19.22 0.76 -12.53
C VAL A 6 18.01 -0.09 -12.88
N LEU A 7 16.80 0.44 -12.66
CA LEU A 7 15.56 -0.22 -13.07
C LEU A 7 15.46 -0.11 -14.61
N PRO A 8 15.37 -1.22 -15.36
CA PRO A 8 15.15 -1.14 -16.81
C PRO A 8 13.75 -0.60 -17.12
N PRO A 9 13.49 -0.11 -18.34
CA PRO A 9 12.13 0.12 -18.81
C PRO A 9 11.26 -1.13 -18.62
N LEU A 10 10.02 -0.94 -18.18
CA LEU A 10 9.08 -2.03 -17.90
C LEU A 10 7.84 -1.89 -18.78
N THR A 11 7.34 -3.02 -19.27
CA THR A 11 6.00 -3.12 -19.87
C THR A 11 4.92 -3.16 -18.79
N ALA A 12 3.66 -2.96 -19.17
CA ALA A 12 2.52 -3.04 -18.25
C ALA A 12 2.45 -4.36 -17.46
N GLU A 13 2.61 -5.49 -18.16
CA GLU A 13 2.58 -6.83 -17.54
C GLU A 13 3.72 -6.99 -16.53
N GLN A 14 4.93 -6.55 -16.89
CA GLN A 14 6.10 -6.60 -16.01
C GLN A 14 5.94 -5.71 -14.78
N VAL A 15 5.19 -4.60 -14.87
CA VAL A 15 4.89 -3.73 -13.73
C VAL A 15 4.01 -4.46 -12.72
N VAL A 16 2.98 -5.18 -13.18
CA VAL A 16 2.10 -5.97 -12.31
C VAL A 16 2.88 -7.13 -11.68
N GLU A 17 3.61 -7.91 -12.49
CA GLU A 17 4.44 -9.02 -12.00
C GLU A 17 5.48 -8.53 -10.97
N LEU A 18 6.15 -7.42 -11.25
CA LEU A 18 7.12 -6.84 -10.31
C LEU A 18 6.45 -6.41 -9.01
N GLN A 19 5.28 -5.77 -9.06
CA GLN A 19 4.55 -5.37 -7.85
C GLN A 19 4.16 -6.60 -7.00
N ASP A 20 3.65 -7.66 -7.63
CA ASP A 20 3.25 -8.89 -6.96
C ASP A 20 4.46 -9.59 -6.31
N GLU A 21 5.58 -9.67 -7.03
CA GLU A 21 6.82 -10.24 -6.51
C GLU A 21 7.40 -9.45 -5.33
N LEU A 22 7.33 -8.12 -5.38
CA LEU A 22 7.77 -7.25 -4.30
C LEU A 22 6.93 -7.45 -3.04
N LEU A 23 5.60 -7.50 -3.19
CA LEU A 23 4.67 -7.74 -2.09
C LEU A 23 4.87 -9.13 -1.47
N ALA A 24 4.96 -10.16 -2.31
CA ALA A 24 5.20 -11.53 -1.86
C ALA A 24 6.56 -11.66 -1.13
N ASN A 25 7.59 -10.93 -1.61
CA ASN A 25 8.89 -10.96 -0.96
C ASN A 25 8.91 -10.18 0.35
N ALA A 26 8.24 -9.04 0.41
CA ALA A 26 8.05 -8.28 1.64
C ALA A 26 7.36 -9.15 2.71
N ASP A 27 6.26 -9.82 2.37
CA ASP A 27 5.53 -10.71 3.28
C ASP A 27 6.44 -11.82 3.83
N ARG A 28 7.16 -12.54 2.96
CA ARG A 28 8.11 -13.59 3.39
C ARG A 28 9.19 -13.06 4.33
N LEU A 29 9.78 -11.90 4.02
CA LEU A 29 10.84 -11.29 4.83
C LEU A 29 10.32 -10.89 6.20
N LEU A 30 9.14 -10.29 6.26
CA LEU A 30 8.55 -9.84 7.51
C LEU A 30 8.00 -11.01 8.35
N ALA A 31 7.44 -12.04 7.72
CA ALA A 31 7.05 -13.28 8.41
C ALA A 31 8.29 -14.00 8.99
N SER A 32 9.39 -14.03 8.23
CA SER A 32 10.67 -14.55 8.72
C SER A 32 11.22 -13.71 9.87
N ALA A 33 11.07 -12.38 9.82
CA ALA A 33 11.45 -11.49 10.91
C ALA A 33 10.70 -11.81 12.20
N LEU A 34 9.37 -12.02 12.13
CA LEU A 34 8.57 -12.44 13.30
C LEU A 34 9.02 -13.79 13.85
N ALA A 35 9.21 -14.80 12.98
CA ALA A 35 9.64 -16.12 13.42
C ALA A 35 11.02 -16.10 14.11
N VAL A 36 11.96 -15.30 13.59
CA VAL A 36 13.27 -15.10 14.22
C VAL A 36 13.15 -14.34 15.55
N LEU A 37 12.24 -13.36 15.62
CA LEU A 37 11.97 -12.61 16.84
C LEU A 37 11.39 -13.50 17.94
N ASP A 38 10.48 -14.42 17.59
CA ASP A 38 9.89 -15.40 18.51
C ASP A 38 10.95 -16.36 19.10
N LEU A 39 12.04 -16.59 18.37
CA LEU A 39 13.20 -17.36 18.82
C LEU A 39 14.22 -16.51 19.61
N GLY A 40 13.95 -15.23 19.84
CA GLY A 40 14.80 -14.30 20.59
C GLY A 40 15.87 -13.58 19.75
N GLY A 41 15.90 -13.77 18.43
CA GLY A 41 16.91 -13.19 17.54
C GLY A 41 16.63 -11.73 17.14
N VAL A 42 16.62 -10.80 18.09
CA VAL A 42 16.17 -9.40 17.86
C VAL A 42 16.93 -8.68 16.74
N GLY A 43 18.27 -8.67 16.75
CA GLY A 43 19.04 -7.94 15.73
C GLY A 43 18.88 -8.53 14.31
N LEU A 44 18.80 -9.86 14.20
CA LEU A 44 18.55 -10.54 12.93
C LEU A 44 17.12 -10.26 12.43
N ALA A 45 16.12 -10.35 13.32
CA ALA A 45 14.74 -10.00 13.02
C ALA A 45 14.61 -8.56 12.50
N ARG A 46 15.30 -7.59 13.14
CA ARG A 46 15.32 -6.20 12.66
C ARG A 46 15.91 -6.08 11.26
N SER A 47 16.98 -6.81 10.98
CA SER A 47 17.61 -6.77 9.66
C SER A 47 16.69 -7.32 8.57
N LEU A 48 15.98 -8.41 8.85
CA LEU A 48 14.95 -8.96 7.96
C LEU A 48 13.77 -7.99 7.78
N ALA A 49 13.33 -7.34 8.86
CA ALA A 49 12.27 -6.34 8.80
C ALA A 49 12.64 -5.14 7.92
N ILE A 50 13.88 -4.63 8.04
CA ILE A 50 14.39 -3.56 7.17
C ILE A 50 14.39 -3.99 5.71
N LEU A 51 14.82 -5.22 5.40
CA LEU A 51 14.75 -5.75 4.03
C LEU A 51 13.30 -5.84 3.52
N GLY A 52 12.38 -6.33 4.36
CA GLY A 52 10.95 -6.37 4.04
C GLY A 52 10.40 -4.98 3.70
N MET A 53 10.73 -3.96 4.51
CA MET A 53 10.36 -2.57 4.24
C MET A 53 10.99 -2.01 2.95
N GLU A 54 12.20 -2.41 2.58
CA GLU A 54 12.77 -1.98 1.31
C GLU A 54 11.97 -2.51 0.11
N GLU A 55 11.45 -3.74 0.19
CA GLU A 55 10.57 -4.30 -0.83
C GLU A 55 9.18 -3.64 -0.81
N SER A 56 8.59 -3.44 0.38
CA SER A 56 7.33 -2.68 0.54
C SER A 56 7.45 -1.26 -0.04
N GLY A 57 8.55 -0.57 0.21
CA GLY A 57 8.80 0.78 -0.33
C GLY A 57 8.84 0.81 -1.86
N LYS A 58 9.40 -0.23 -2.51
CA LYS A 58 9.35 -0.35 -3.98
C LYS A 58 7.92 -0.61 -4.45
N ALA A 59 7.16 -1.48 -3.77
CA ALA A 59 5.77 -1.76 -4.11
C ALA A 59 4.89 -0.49 -4.01
N ILE A 60 5.02 0.30 -2.95
CA ILE A 60 4.34 1.59 -2.79
C ILE A 60 4.71 2.55 -3.93
N ALA A 61 5.99 2.59 -4.34
CA ALA A 61 6.43 3.47 -5.41
C ALA A 61 5.83 3.07 -6.78
N ILE A 62 5.77 1.77 -7.07
CA ILE A 62 5.11 1.25 -8.28
C ILE A 62 3.63 1.58 -8.25
N HIS A 63 2.95 1.34 -7.12
CA HIS A 63 1.53 1.65 -6.95
C HIS A 63 1.23 3.11 -7.27
N ARG A 64 1.96 4.04 -6.65
CA ARG A 64 1.82 5.48 -6.92
C ARG A 64 2.15 5.83 -8.37
N ARG A 65 3.10 5.13 -9.00
CA ARG A 65 3.41 5.36 -10.42
C ARG A 65 2.25 4.94 -11.32
N ARG A 66 1.62 3.78 -11.06
CA ARG A 66 0.44 3.28 -11.79
C ARG A 66 -0.77 4.20 -11.65
N GLU A 67 -0.97 4.79 -10.48
CA GLU A 67 -1.99 5.81 -10.26
C GLU A 67 -1.77 7.04 -11.16
N ASN A 68 -0.57 7.62 -11.11
CA ASN A 68 -0.27 8.90 -11.74
C ASN A 68 -0.12 8.79 -13.27
N ILE A 69 0.51 7.73 -13.78
CA ILE A 69 0.84 7.62 -15.20
C ILE A 69 -0.40 7.61 -16.11
N ALA A 70 -1.55 7.17 -15.59
CA ALA A 70 -2.82 7.18 -16.32
C ALA A 70 -3.25 8.59 -16.76
N HIS A 71 -2.77 9.63 -16.07
CA HIS A 71 -3.08 11.04 -16.35
C HIS A 71 -1.94 11.80 -17.04
N GLU A 72 -0.79 11.15 -17.25
CA GLU A 72 0.35 11.76 -17.94
C GLU A 72 0.16 11.76 -19.46
N PRO A 73 0.98 12.53 -20.22
CA PRO A 73 0.97 12.45 -21.68
C PRO A 73 1.13 11.01 -22.19
N GLU A 74 0.49 10.72 -23.32
CA GLU A 74 0.60 9.42 -24.01
C GLU A 74 2.07 9.07 -24.27
N GLY A 75 2.44 7.82 -23.97
CA GLY A 75 3.80 7.32 -24.17
C GLY A 75 4.81 7.77 -23.10
N ALA A 76 4.35 8.35 -21.99
CA ALA A 76 5.22 8.65 -20.85
C ALA A 76 5.89 7.36 -20.35
N PRO A 77 7.21 7.39 -20.06
CA PRO A 77 7.91 6.20 -19.58
C PRO A 77 7.41 5.82 -18.18
N PHE A 78 7.13 4.53 -17.94
CA PHE A 78 6.76 4.09 -16.60
C PHE A 78 7.90 4.28 -15.59
N VAL A 79 9.13 3.97 -16.00
CA VAL A 79 10.31 4.19 -15.18
C VAL A 79 10.82 5.61 -15.38
N ASP A 80 10.39 6.52 -14.50
CA ASP A 80 10.81 7.91 -14.46
C ASP A 80 12.02 8.13 -13.53
N ASP A 81 12.58 9.34 -13.54
CA ASP A 81 13.73 9.70 -12.71
C ASP A 81 13.46 9.54 -11.21
N ARG A 82 12.22 9.77 -10.78
CA ARG A 82 11.82 9.62 -9.38
C ARG A 82 11.90 8.16 -8.94
N LEU A 83 11.35 7.25 -9.74
CA LEU A 83 11.39 5.82 -9.49
C LEU A 83 12.83 5.30 -9.52
N GLN A 84 13.67 5.78 -10.45
CA GLN A 84 15.09 5.41 -10.49
C GLN A 84 15.87 5.85 -9.24
N GLN A 85 15.65 7.09 -8.79
CA GLN A 85 16.31 7.58 -7.58
C GLN A 85 15.83 6.84 -6.33
N LEU A 86 14.55 6.44 -6.28
CA LEU A 86 14.04 5.62 -5.20
C LEU A 86 14.65 4.21 -5.24
N TRP A 87 14.76 3.60 -6.43
CA TRP A 87 15.29 2.25 -6.60
C TRP A 87 16.71 2.10 -6.05
N SER A 88 17.53 3.13 -6.24
CA SER A 88 18.94 3.15 -5.83
C SER A 88 19.18 3.61 -4.39
N ASN A 89 18.15 4.11 -3.68
CA ASN A 89 18.32 4.72 -2.36
C ASN A 89 17.45 4.06 -1.27
N HIS A 90 18.09 3.31 -0.38
CA HIS A 90 17.42 2.60 0.72
C HIS A 90 16.71 3.55 1.71
N GLN A 91 17.33 4.68 2.06
CA GLN A 91 16.73 5.67 2.97
C GLN A 91 15.42 6.21 2.39
N ARG A 92 15.37 6.46 1.08
CA ARG A 92 14.14 6.89 0.40
C ARG A 92 13.03 5.84 0.43
N LYS A 93 13.37 4.55 0.33
CA LYS A 93 12.39 3.45 0.46
C LYS A 93 11.79 3.40 1.86
N LEU A 94 12.63 3.43 2.90
CA LEU A 94 12.15 3.41 4.28
C LEU A 94 11.35 4.66 4.63
N LYS A 95 11.78 5.84 4.16
CA LYS A 95 10.99 7.07 4.32
C LYS A 95 9.64 6.98 3.61
N LEU A 96 9.59 6.38 2.41
CA LEU A 96 8.34 6.17 1.70
C LEU A 96 7.40 5.23 2.46
N VAL A 97 7.92 4.16 3.07
CA VAL A 97 7.15 3.26 3.95
C VAL A 97 6.60 4.02 5.16
N HIS A 98 7.45 4.76 5.87
CA HIS A 98 7.05 5.58 7.00
C HIS A 98 5.93 6.56 6.61
N ASP A 99 6.12 7.34 5.54
CA ASP A 99 5.15 8.34 5.10
C ASP A 99 3.82 7.71 4.64
N PHE A 100 3.86 6.49 4.10
CA PHE A 100 2.68 5.72 3.72
C PHE A 100 1.88 5.27 4.95
N LEU A 101 2.56 4.65 5.91
CA LEU A 101 1.94 4.16 7.16
C LEU A 101 1.49 5.28 8.09
N VAL A 102 2.13 6.45 8.07
CA VAL A 102 1.67 7.60 8.86
C VAL A 102 0.37 8.18 8.29
N ARG A 103 0.22 8.19 6.97
CA ARG A 103 -0.96 8.78 6.31
C ARG A 103 -2.11 7.80 6.17
N GLU A 104 -1.80 6.51 6.08
CA GLU A 104 -2.74 5.41 5.83
C GLU A 104 -3.71 5.77 4.69
N GLU A 105 -3.12 6.02 3.52
CA GLU A 105 -3.82 6.50 2.34
C GLU A 105 -4.99 5.58 1.93
N TYR A 106 -4.89 4.29 2.27
CA TYR A 106 -5.92 3.28 2.07
C TYR A 106 -6.39 2.68 3.40
N TRP A 107 -6.64 3.56 4.37
CA TRP A 107 -7.18 3.19 5.67
C TRP A 107 -8.49 2.42 5.58
N PHE A 108 -8.63 1.41 6.43
CA PHE A 108 -9.80 0.54 6.51
C PHE A 108 -10.15 0.23 7.96
N ASP A 109 -10.80 1.19 8.63
CA ASP A 109 -11.44 1.03 9.94
C ASP A 109 -12.59 2.05 10.09
N THR A 110 -13.29 1.99 11.22
CA THR A 110 -14.48 2.77 11.59
C THR A 110 -14.19 4.24 11.95
N GLN A 111 -13.00 4.54 12.45
CA GLN A 111 -12.54 5.92 12.73
C GLN A 111 -11.51 6.33 11.69
N PRO A 112 -11.39 7.61 11.31
CA PRO A 112 -10.33 8.05 10.40
C PRO A 112 -8.93 7.76 10.98
N PRO A 113 -7.91 7.57 10.12
CA PRO A 113 -6.54 7.35 10.60
C PRO A 113 -6.07 8.58 11.40
N ASN A 114 -5.23 8.36 12.41
CA ASN A 114 -4.65 9.42 13.22
C ASN A 114 -3.14 9.57 12.93
N PRO A 115 -2.73 10.50 12.06
CA PRO A 115 -1.33 10.63 11.67
C PRO A 115 -0.38 10.99 12.80
N GLU A 116 -0.86 11.62 13.88
CA GLU A 116 -0.03 11.97 15.04
C GLU A 116 0.27 10.73 15.89
N GLU A 117 -0.74 9.90 16.15
CA GLU A 117 -0.57 8.61 16.85
C GLU A 117 0.26 7.62 16.03
N ASN A 118 0.01 7.55 14.72
CA ASN A 118 0.78 6.71 13.81
C ASN A 118 2.25 7.12 13.79
N ARG A 119 2.53 8.43 13.72
CA ARG A 119 3.91 8.95 13.76
C ARG A 119 4.61 8.57 15.06
N ALA A 120 3.96 8.79 16.21
CA ALA A 120 4.54 8.44 17.51
C ALA A 120 4.92 6.95 17.61
N THR A 121 4.13 6.08 16.96
CA THR A 121 4.38 4.63 16.92
C THR A 121 5.47 4.25 15.91
N LEU A 122 5.62 5.01 14.82
CA LEU A 122 6.46 4.67 13.67
C LEU A 122 7.78 5.46 13.59
N ASP A 123 8.06 6.36 14.54
CA ASP A 123 9.32 7.13 14.62
C ASP A 123 10.57 6.23 14.59
N GLU A 124 10.47 4.97 15.03
CA GLU A 124 11.54 3.99 14.91
C GLU A 124 11.95 3.73 13.45
N ILE A 125 10.99 3.71 12.52
CA ILE A 125 11.27 3.52 11.09
C ILE A 125 12.12 4.69 10.57
N GLU A 126 11.86 5.92 11.02
CA GLU A 126 12.67 7.08 10.64
C GLU A 126 14.10 6.94 11.17
N GLN A 127 14.28 6.50 12.41
CA GLN A 127 15.61 6.22 12.95
C GLN A 127 16.33 5.09 12.21
N TRP A 128 15.59 4.07 11.76
CA TRP A 128 16.15 2.97 10.98
C TRP A 128 16.54 3.44 9.59
N ALA A 129 15.80 4.34 8.95
CA ALA A 129 16.15 4.92 7.66
C ALA A 129 17.55 5.58 7.69
N HIS A 130 17.85 6.31 8.77
CA HIS A 130 19.15 6.97 8.97
C HIS A 130 20.28 5.97 9.27
N ARG A 131 19.99 4.84 9.94
CA ARG A 131 20.99 3.85 10.38
C ARG A 131 20.93 2.52 9.61
N HIS A 132 20.20 2.44 8.51
CA HIS A 132 19.80 1.16 7.90
C HIS A 132 20.98 0.25 7.51
N ASN A 133 22.07 0.80 6.96
CA ASN A 133 23.25 0.00 6.60
C ASN A 133 23.90 -0.64 7.83
N LEU A 134 24.07 0.15 8.89
CA LEU A 134 24.61 -0.33 10.15
C LEU A 134 23.68 -1.35 10.80
N LEU A 135 22.38 -1.07 10.86
CA LEU A 135 21.40 -1.97 11.47
C LEU A 135 21.29 -3.31 10.72
N LYS A 136 21.26 -3.28 9.37
CA LYS A 136 21.29 -4.50 8.56
C LYS A 136 22.55 -5.31 8.82
N GLN A 137 23.72 -4.68 8.84
CA GLN A 137 24.98 -5.39 9.08
C GLN A 137 25.02 -5.98 10.50
N ARG A 138 24.57 -5.22 11.50
CA ARG A 138 24.56 -5.64 12.91
C ARG A 138 23.69 -6.87 13.18
N GLY A 139 22.68 -7.16 12.38
CA GLY A 139 21.89 -8.39 12.55
C GLY A 139 22.51 -9.63 11.90
N PHE A 140 23.48 -9.48 10.99
CA PHE A 140 24.09 -10.60 10.26
C PHE A 140 25.54 -10.86 10.67
N TYR A 141 26.24 -9.87 11.23
CA TYR A 141 27.68 -9.93 11.49
C TYR A 141 28.00 -9.50 12.92
N VAL A 142 29.07 -10.08 13.46
CA VAL A 142 29.74 -9.57 14.66
C VAL A 142 30.72 -8.48 14.22
N ASP A 143 30.66 -7.33 14.87
CA ASP A 143 31.55 -6.19 14.60
C ASP A 143 32.24 -5.71 15.88
N VAL A 144 33.21 -4.80 15.75
CA VAL A 144 33.90 -4.17 16.88
C VAL A 144 33.82 -2.67 16.76
N ASP A 145 33.14 -2.04 17.71
CA ASP A 145 33.11 -0.60 17.86
C ASP A 145 34.17 -0.14 18.89
N ALA A 146 34.85 0.97 18.59
CA ALA A 146 35.95 1.47 19.42
C ALA A 146 35.50 1.93 20.82
N GLN A 147 34.21 2.21 21.02
CA GLN A 147 33.64 2.74 22.26
C GLN A 147 32.73 1.72 22.94
N ALA A 148 31.95 0.96 22.17
CA ALA A 148 30.98 -0.02 22.66
C ALA A 148 31.52 -1.46 22.71
N GLY A 149 32.71 -1.72 22.18
CA GLY A 149 33.33 -3.05 22.18
C GLY A 149 32.74 -3.97 21.12
N VAL A 150 32.65 -5.27 21.41
CA VAL A 150 32.11 -6.27 20.48
C VAL A 150 30.61 -6.07 20.33
N LEU A 151 30.18 -5.78 19.11
CA LEU A 151 28.78 -5.67 18.73
C LEU A 151 28.32 -7.00 18.13
N ALA A 152 27.54 -7.75 18.90
CA ALA A 152 26.93 -8.99 18.45
C ALA A 152 25.44 -8.80 18.10
N PRO A 153 24.86 -9.60 17.19
CA PRO A 153 23.46 -9.50 16.79
C PRO A 153 22.42 -9.67 17.90
N ASP A 154 22.82 -10.29 19.02
CA ASP A 154 22.01 -10.57 20.21
C ASP A 154 22.08 -9.46 21.27
N ALA A 155 22.91 -8.43 21.08
CA ALA A 155 23.08 -7.30 22.01
C ALA A 155 21.88 -6.32 22.02
N ASP A 156 20.80 -6.68 21.36
CA ASP A 156 19.66 -5.82 21.08
C ASP A 156 18.42 -6.36 21.79
N THR A 157 17.77 -5.53 22.61
CA THR A 157 16.82 -6.02 23.61
C THR A 157 15.38 -5.61 23.36
N ASP A 158 15.11 -4.72 22.39
CA ASP A 158 13.76 -4.17 22.19
C ASP A 158 12.92 -5.03 21.24
N ALA A 159 12.54 -6.21 21.71
CA ALA A 159 11.74 -7.15 20.95
C ALA A 159 10.29 -6.70 20.76
N GLU A 160 9.69 -6.06 21.77
CA GLU A 160 8.29 -5.64 21.71
C GLU A 160 8.08 -4.50 20.70
N SER A 161 8.97 -3.50 20.68
CA SER A 161 8.84 -2.41 19.73
C SER A 161 9.08 -2.87 18.30
N LEU A 162 10.08 -3.73 18.09
CA LEU A 162 10.30 -4.38 16.80
C LEU A 162 9.08 -5.17 16.33
N ARG A 163 8.40 -5.91 17.21
CA ARG A 163 7.17 -6.62 16.85
C ARG A 163 6.09 -5.66 16.36
N ARG A 164 5.81 -4.59 17.11
CA ARG A 164 4.81 -3.57 16.74
C ARG A 164 5.09 -2.95 15.37
N VAL A 165 6.37 -2.64 15.08
CA VAL A 165 6.77 -2.12 13.77
C VAL A 165 6.53 -3.15 12.67
N ILE A 166 6.91 -4.42 12.88
CA ILE A 166 6.69 -5.47 11.88
C ILE A 166 5.20 -5.66 11.60
N GLU A 167 4.36 -5.66 12.64
CA GLU A 167 2.89 -5.77 12.51
C GLU A 167 2.30 -4.63 11.68
N HIS A 168 2.73 -3.39 11.88
CA HIS A 168 2.27 -2.26 11.05
C HIS A 168 2.73 -2.40 9.59
N VAL A 169 3.99 -2.80 9.36
CA VAL A 169 4.51 -2.96 7.99
C VAL A 169 3.82 -4.12 7.25
N HIS A 170 3.40 -5.18 7.96
CA HIS A 170 2.63 -6.30 7.38
C HIS A 170 1.31 -5.85 6.73
N GLN A 171 0.73 -4.73 7.17
CA GLN A 171 -0.53 -4.23 6.64
C GLN A 171 -0.39 -3.59 5.24
N ILE A 172 0.82 -3.19 4.83
CA ILE A 172 1.04 -2.48 3.57
C ILE A 172 0.53 -3.29 2.37
N GLY A 173 0.76 -4.61 2.36
CA GLY A 173 0.29 -5.45 1.26
C GLY A 173 -1.22 -5.37 1.07
N TRP A 174 -1.97 -5.48 2.16
CA TRP A 174 -3.43 -5.35 2.14
C TRP A 174 -3.89 -3.94 1.79
N GLN A 175 -3.29 -2.91 2.40
CA GLN A 175 -3.61 -1.51 2.10
C GLN A 175 -3.40 -1.20 0.61
N LEU A 176 -2.31 -1.69 0.01
CA LEU A 176 -2.07 -1.49 -1.43
C LEU A 176 -3.13 -2.17 -2.28
N ARG A 177 -3.50 -3.43 -2.00
CA ARG A 177 -4.57 -4.12 -2.75
C ARG A 177 -5.90 -3.40 -2.67
N LEU A 178 -6.32 -2.99 -1.47
CA LEU A 178 -7.49 -2.14 -1.30
C LEU A 178 -7.37 -0.84 -2.11
N GLY A 179 -6.20 -0.21 -2.07
CA GLY A 179 -5.87 0.96 -2.88
C GLY A 179 -6.02 0.73 -4.38
N GLU A 180 -5.65 -0.44 -4.91
CA GLU A 180 -5.82 -0.76 -6.34
C GLU A 180 -7.30 -0.70 -6.73
N HIS A 181 -8.19 -1.24 -5.90
CA HIS A 181 -9.64 -1.17 -6.12
C HIS A 181 -10.17 0.27 -6.06
N ILE A 182 -9.77 1.03 -5.04
CA ILE A 182 -10.20 2.43 -4.86
C ILE A 182 -9.74 3.29 -6.05
N VAL A 183 -8.48 3.17 -6.44
CA VAL A 183 -7.90 3.94 -7.54
C VAL A 183 -8.48 3.50 -8.88
N ALA A 184 -8.64 2.20 -9.14
CA ALA A 184 -9.27 1.72 -10.37
C ALA A 184 -10.70 2.24 -10.53
N LYS A 185 -11.47 2.28 -9.43
CA LYS A 185 -12.82 2.87 -9.42
C LYS A 185 -12.77 4.36 -9.73
N SER A 186 -11.88 5.10 -9.06
CA SER A 186 -11.70 6.53 -9.29
C SER A 186 -11.30 6.84 -10.74
N GLN A 187 -10.34 6.09 -11.29
CA GLN A 187 -9.89 6.22 -12.68
C GLN A 187 -11.03 5.92 -13.68
N ARG A 188 -11.83 4.87 -13.43
CA ARG A 188 -13.02 4.56 -14.24
C ARG A 188 -14.02 5.73 -14.22
N GLN A 189 -14.40 6.20 -13.03
CA GLN A 189 -15.32 7.33 -12.85
C GLN A 189 -14.79 8.62 -13.47
N PHE A 190 -13.47 8.84 -13.46
CA PHE A 190 -12.84 9.98 -14.11
C PHE A 190 -12.93 9.89 -15.63
N SER A 191 -12.76 8.70 -16.19
CA SER A 191 -12.81 8.47 -17.65
C SER A 191 -14.23 8.49 -18.23
N GLU A 192 -15.25 8.30 -17.40
CA GLU A 192 -16.65 8.29 -17.83
C GLU A 192 -17.18 9.70 -18.11
N ALA A 193 -17.95 9.82 -19.19
CA ALA A 193 -18.75 11.01 -19.46
C ALA A 193 -19.90 11.09 -18.46
N ILE A 194 -20.14 12.30 -17.95
CA ILE A 194 -21.28 12.61 -17.10
C ILE A 194 -22.27 13.38 -17.95
N ALA A 195 -23.43 12.80 -18.22
CA ALA A 195 -24.48 13.49 -18.95
C ALA A 195 -24.94 14.72 -18.16
N PRO A 196 -25.34 15.81 -18.86
CA PRO A 196 -26.06 16.92 -18.24
C PRO A 196 -27.20 16.43 -17.35
N ALA A 197 -27.24 16.90 -16.11
CA ALA A 197 -28.36 16.65 -15.22
C ALA A 197 -29.62 17.32 -15.77
N SER A 198 -30.76 16.65 -15.62
CA SER A 198 -32.07 17.23 -15.91
C SER A 198 -32.38 18.40 -14.97
N GLU A 199 -33.22 19.34 -15.40
CA GLU A 199 -33.62 20.47 -14.53
C GLU A 199 -34.34 19.99 -13.25
N GLU A 200 -35.05 18.85 -13.29
CA GLU A 200 -35.65 18.21 -12.11
C GLU A 200 -34.61 17.70 -11.09
N GLU A 201 -33.45 17.23 -11.56
CA GLU A 201 -32.33 16.84 -10.68
C GLU A 201 -31.61 18.08 -10.12
N ILE A 202 -31.45 19.11 -10.94
CA ILE A 202 -30.88 20.39 -10.52
C ILE A 202 -31.75 21.05 -9.45
N ASP A 203 -33.07 21.07 -9.62
CA ASP A 203 -33.98 21.67 -8.65
C ASP A 203 -34.04 20.88 -7.33
N ARG A 204 -33.97 19.54 -7.39
CA ARG A 204 -33.81 18.70 -6.19
C ARG A 204 -32.51 19.01 -5.44
N LEU A 205 -31.40 19.20 -6.16
CA LEU A 205 -30.13 19.55 -5.52
C LEU A 205 -30.16 20.97 -4.94
N ARG A 206 -30.74 21.96 -5.65
CA ARG A 206 -30.94 23.32 -5.12
C ARG A 206 -31.70 23.32 -3.81
N ALA A 207 -32.81 22.59 -3.75
CA ALA A 207 -33.60 22.46 -2.53
C ALA A 207 -32.80 21.82 -1.38
N THR A 208 -31.97 20.82 -1.71
CA THR A 208 -31.07 20.17 -0.74
C THR A 208 -30.02 21.13 -0.21
N PHE A 209 -29.34 21.88 -1.09
CA PHE A 209 -28.31 22.85 -0.71
C PHE A 209 -28.85 24.06 0.04
N ALA A 210 -30.08 24.50 -0.25
CA ALA A 210 -30.74 25.56 0.51
C ALA A 210 -30.98 25.16 1.99
N ALA A 211 -31.05 23.86 2.28
CA ALA A 211 -31.21 23.33 3.64
C ALA A 211 -29.87 23.15 4.39
N VAL A 212 -28.71 23.35 3.74
CA VAL A 212 -27.38 23.18 4.35
C VAL A 212 -26.84 24.54 4.82
N PRO A 213 -26.74 24.79 6.14
CA PRO A 213 -26.20 26.04 6.66
C PRO A 213 -24.71 26.18 6.34
N GLY A 214 -24.28 27.37 5.88
CA GLY A 214 -22.86 27.70 5.69
C GLY A 214 -22.27 27.30 4.33
N LEU A 215 -23.07 26.77 3.39
CA LEU A 215 -22.60 26.53 2.03
C LEU A 215 -22.64 27.84 1.22
N ASP A 216 -21.46 28.29 0.78
CA ASP A 216 -21.31 29.51 -0.01
C ASP A 216 -22.15 29.46 -1.30
N GLU A 217 -22.85 30.56 -1.60
CA GLU A 217 -23.77 30.64 -2.76
C GLU A 217 -23.00 30.51 -4.09
N SER A 218 -21.80 31.08 -4.18
CA SER A 218 -21.00 30.98 -5.42
C SER A 218 -20.54 29.55 -5.68
N ARG A 219 -20.16 28.80 -4.63
CA ARG A 219 -19.86 27.36 -4.74
C ARG A 219 -21.09 26.55 -5.12
N ARG A 220 -22.27 26.87 -4.58
CA ARG A 220 -23.53 26.21 -4.93
C ARG A 220 -23.87 26.40 -6.40
N GLU A 221 -23.84 27.63 -6.90
CA GLU A 221 -24.08 27.92 -8.31
C GLU A 221 -23.05 27.24 -9.22
N GLN A 222 -21.77 27.22 -8.82
CA GLN A 222 -20.74 26.54 -9.59
C GLN A 222 -20.99 25.02 -9.71
N ILE A 223 -21.42 24.36 -8.62
CA ILE A 223 -21.78 22.94 -8.65
C ILE A 223 -22.99 22.71 -9.57
N ILE A 224 -24.02 23.54 -9.47
CA ILE A 224 -25.23 23.44 -10.29
C ILE A 224 -24.91 23.64 -11.77
N GLU A 225 -24.09 24.63 -12.09
CA GLU A 225 -23.71 24.90 -13.48
C GLU A 225 -22.86 23.77 -14.07
N ASN A 226 -21.93 23.20 -13.28
CA ASN A 226 -21.19 22.01 -13.68
C ASN A 226 -22.12 20.82 -13.95
N MET A 227 -23.18 20.63 -13.15
CA MET A 227 -24.16 19.58 -13.40
C MET A 227 -24.98 19.81 -14.66
N ARG A 228 -25.36 21.06 -14.94
CA ARG A 228 -26.10 21.42 -16.16
C ARG A 228 -25.26 21.19 -17.42
N GLN A 229 -23.96 21.45 -17.35
CA GLN A 229 -23.06 21.24 -18.50
C GLN A 229 -22.67 19.78 -18.68
N GLY A 230 -22.68 18.99 -17.60
CA GLY A 230 -22.11 17.66 -17.61
C GLY A 230 -20.59 17.70 -17.80
N ARG A 231 -20.00 16.56 -18.16
CA ARG A 231 -18.57 16.44 -18.45
C ARG A 231 -18.35 15.41 -19.54
N GLU A 232 -17.54 15.75 -20.54
CA GLU A 232 -17.09 14.76 -21.52
C GLU A 232 -16.18 13.71 -20.88
N ALA A 233 -16.10 12.54 -21.51
CA ALA A 233 -15.16 11.50 -21.12
C ALA A 233 -13.72 12.03 -21.22
N GLN A 234 -12.91 11.81 -20.19
CA GLN A 234 -11.51 12.18 -20.21
C GLN A 234 -10.64 10.95 -20.52
N PRO A 235 -9.71 11.03 -21.49
CA PRO A 235 -8.87 9.89 -21.81
C PRO A 235 -7.91 9.59 -20.66
N LEU A 236 -7.69 8.29 -20.42
CA LEU A 236 -6.59 7.78 -19.62
C LEU A 236 -5.50 7.32 -20.59
N ASN A 237 -4.55 8.21 -20.88
CA ASN A 237 -3.59 8.04 -21.99
C ASN A 237 -2.80 6.72 -21.85
N ASN A 238 -2.14 6.51 -20.72
CA ASN A 238 -1.30 5.32 -20.51
C ASN A 238 -2.09 4.14 -19.91
N GLY A 239 -3.25 3.83 -20.51
CA GLY A 239 -4.24 2.89 -19.98
C GLY A 239 -3.74 1.48 -19.68
N GLY A 240 -2.65 1.03 -20.32
CA GLY A 240 -2.05 -0.29 -20.04
C GLY A 240 -1.44 -0.42 -18.65
N TYR A 241 -0.99 0.66 -18.01
CA TYR A 241 -0.33 0.60 -16.69
C TYR A 241 -1.29 0.78 -15.50
N ARG A 242 -2.55 1.16 -15.78
CA ARG A 242 -3.51 1.55 -14.74
C ARG A 242 -3.99 0.34 -13.93
N PHE A 243 -4.76 0.61 -12.89
CA PHE A 243 -5.44 -0.47 -12.17
C PHE A 243 -6.75 -0.83 -12.88
N GLU A 244 -7.00 -2.13 -13.03
CA GLU A 244 -8.23 -2.62 -13.64
C GLU A 244 -9.15 -3.16 -12.56
N LEU A 245 -10.37 -2.61 -12.49
CA LEU A 245 -11.40 -3.20 -11.65
C LEU A 245 -11.82 -4.54 -12.24
N PRO A 246 -11.93 -5.60 -11.41
CA PRO A 246 -12.59 -6.82 -11.81
C PRO A 246 -14.00 -6.52 -12.34
N GLY A 247 -14.46 -7.35 -13.28
CA GLY A 247 -15.83 -7.23 -13.80
C GLY A 247 -16.86 -7.50 -12.69
N PRO A 248 -18.13 -7.11 -12.88
CA PRO A 248 -19.20 -7.40 -11.92
C PRO A 248 -19.39 -8.91 -11.63
N GLU A 249 -18.95 -9.77 -12.55
CA GLU A 249 -18.97 -11.24 -12.42
C GLU A 249 -17.68 -11.82 -11.80
N SER A 250 -16.70 -10.97 -11.47
CA SER A 250 -15.42 -11.43 -10.91
C SER A 250 -15.59 -11.83 -9.45
N ASN A 251 -15.02 -12.98 -9.10
CA ASN A 251 -15.01 -13.45 -7.73
C ASN A 251 -14.08 -12.57 -6.87
N PRO A 252 -14.55 -11.91 -5.80
CA PRO A 252 -13.70 -11.09 -4.94
C PRO A 252 -12.60 -11.91 -4.24
N PHE A 253 -12.77 -13.22 -4.15
CA PHE A 253 -11.82 -14.15 -3.56
C PHE A 253 -10.92 -14.84 -4.57
N GLU A 254 -10.98 -14.47 -5.86
CA GLU A 254 -10.18 -15.13 -6.90
C GLU A 254 -8.67 -15.05 -6.62
N ASN A 255 -8.24 -14.02 -5.90
CA ASN A 255 -6.84 -13.78 -5.59
C ASN A 255 -6.38 -14.37 -4.24
N LEU A 256 -7.27 -15.05 -3.51
CA LEU A 256 -6.89 -15.72 -2.26
C LEU A 256 -5.75 -16.71 -2.49
N GLY A 257 -4.67 -16.55 -1.74
CA GLY A 257 -3.46 -17.38 -1.83
C GLY A 257 -2.63 -17.17 -3.09
N LYS A 258 -2.98 -16.21 -3.96
CA LYS A 258 -2.11 -15.81 -5.07
C LYS A 258 -0.90 -15.04 -4.54
N ARG A 259 0.15 -15.06 -5.34
CA ARG A 259 1.41 -14.37 -5.04
C ARG A 259 1.19 -12.85 -5.04
N GLY A 260 1.66 -12.17 -4.01
CA GLY A 260 1.44 -10.74 -3.79
C GLY A 260 0.10 -10.41 -3.12
N TYR A 261 -0.70 -11.41 -2.77
CA TYR A 261 -2.00 -11.30 -2.08
C TYR A 261 -1.96 -11.99 -0.71
N GLU A 262 -0.78 -12.28 -0.17
CA GLU A 262 -0.60 -12.98 1.10
C GLU A 262 -1.15 -12.17 2.27
N ALA A 263 -0.90 -10.85 2.29
CA ALA A 263 -1.43 -9.96 3.32
C ALA A 263 -2.96 -9.88 3.29
N GLU A 264 -3.55 -9.77 2.10
CA GLU A 264 -4.99 -9.86 1.89
C GLU A 264 -5.58 -11.17 2.38
N THR A 265 -4.94 -12.28 2.01
CA THR A 265 -5.39 -13.63 2.40
C THR A 265 -5.38 -13.79 3.93
N ARG A 266 -4.38 -13.22 4.61
CA ARG A 266 -4.29 -13.25 6.07
C ARG A 266 -5.40 -12.44 6.73
N GLU A 267 -5.65 -11.22 6.27
CA GLU A 267 -6.72 -10.38 6.84
C GLU A 267 -8.11 -10.99 6.60
N LEU A 268 -8.37 -11.53 5.40
CA LEU A 268 -9.65 -12.17 5.11
C LEU A 268 -9.89 -13.43 5.96
N LYS A 269 -8.85 -14.23 6.23
CA LYS A 269 -8.94 -15.37 7.15
C LYS A 269 -9.22 -14.93 8.59
N LYS A 270 -8.47 -13.94 9.08
CA LYS A 270 -8.69 -13.37 10.41
C LYS A 270 -10.13 -12.85 10.57
N LEU A 271 -10.65 -12.14 9.58
CA LEU A 271 -12.04 -11.68 9.58
C LEU A 271 -13.04 -12.85 9.57
N ALA A 272 -12.78 -13.89 8.78
CA ALA A 272 -13.63 -15.09 8.74
C ALA A 272 -13.70 -15.81 10.10
N GLU A 273 -12.56 -15.91 10.80
CA GLU A 273 -12.48 -16.44 12.16
C GLU A 273 -13.28 -15.57 13.15
N GLU A 274 -13.11 -14.25 13.09
CA GLU A 274 -13.78 -13.28 13.98
C GLU A 274 -15.32 -13.31 13.85
N ILE A 275 -15.84 -13.53 12.64
CA ILE A 275 -17.28 -13.61 12.39
C ILE A 275 -17.83 -15.05 12.43
N GLY A 276 -17.00 -16.04 12.79
CA GLY A 276 -17.41 -17.42 13.01
C GLY A 276 -17.76 -18.21 11.75
N LEU A 277 -17.22 -17.83 10.58
CA LEU A 277 -17.42 -18.59 9.34
C LEU A 277 -16.60 -19.88 9.28
N ASP A 278 -15.57 -20.03 10.13
CA ASP A 278 -14.74 -21.23 10.25
C ASP A 278 -15.26 -22.22 11.33
N GLY A 279 -16.55 -22.16 11.69
CA GLY A 279 -17.19 -23.16 12.55
C GLY A 279 -17.14 -24.58 11.93
N PRO A 280 -17.06 -25.64 12.74
CA PRO A 280 -16.80 -26.99 12.23
C PRO A 280 -17.92 -27.43 11.28
N ASP A 281 -17.52 -27.98 10.13
CA ASP A 281 -18.39 -28.74 9.21
C ASP A 281 -18.82 -30.07 9.89
N GLU A 282 -19.61 -29.96 10.96
CA GLU A 282 -20.37 -31.07 11.54
C GLU A 282 -21.62 -31.29 10.67
N GLY A 283 -21.48 -31.91 9.49
CA GLY A 283 -22.68 -32.10 8.68
C GLY A 283 -22.65 -32.89 7.39
N ARG A 284 -21.49 -33.21 6.79
CA ARG A 284 -21.49 -34.13 5.64
C ARG A 284 -21.48 -35.58 6.12
N GLY A 285 -22.70 -36.03 6.43
CA GLY A 285 -23.02 -37.42 6.73
C GLY A 285 -22.40 -38.37 5.71
N THR A 286 -21.66 -39.33 6.23
CA THR A 286 -21.37 -40.59 5.55
C THR A 286 -22.70 -41.33 5.37
N ALA A 287 -23.24 -41.31 4.16
CA ALA A 287 -24.23 -42.29 3.74
C ALA A 287 -23.49 -43.60 3.42
N ASN A 288 -23.67 -44.61 4.27
CA ASN A 288 -23.56 -46.02 3.89
C ASN A 288 -24.80 -46.43 3.09
#